data_AF-A0AAW0X2X5-F1
#
_entry.id   AF-A0AAW0X2X5-F1
#
_cell.length_a   1.000
_cell.length_b   1.000
_cell.length_c   1.000
_cell.angle_alpha   90.00
_cell.angle_beta   90.00
_cell.angle_gamma   90.00
#
_symmetry.space_group_name_H-M   'P 1'
#
loop_
_entity.id
_entity.type
_entity.pdbx_description
1 polymer ?
#
loop_
_entity_poly.entity_id
_entity_poly.type
_entity_poly.pdbx_seq_one_letter_code
_entity_poly.pdbx_strand_id
1 'polypeptide(L)'
;MRVRVSDGNNAPAEADITIAVANVNDLQPVFEKANYTFTVTENTDCSIILGKVSALDPDLPPTANQNILYYLSPAELRNFSINDRSGQLTMKGCLDREAALRGTMTLYPRANDEGGKGHDADPATVQVIINDLN
;
A
#
# COMPACT_ATOMS: atom_id res chain seq x y z
N MET A 1 -15.18 15.15 31.70
CA MET A 1 -16.57 15.10 32.17
C MET A 1 -16.54 15.07 33.69
N ARG A 2 -17.45 15.75 34.41
CA ARG A 2 -17.45 15.78 35.88
C ARG A 2 -18.77 15.21 36.41
N VAL A 3 -18.68 14.33 37.40
CA VAL A 3 -19.85 13.77 38.10
C VAL A 3 -19.88 14.26 39.53
N ARG A 4 -21.07 14.58 40.04
CA ARG A 4 -21.33 15.06 41.40
C ARG A 4 -22.36 14.17 42.07
N VAL A 5 -22.09 13.73 43.29
CA VAL A 5 -22.99 12.89 44.09
C VAL A 5 -23.24 13.57 45.43
N SER A 6 -24.49 13.59 45.89
CA SER A 6 -24.90 14.20 47.16
C SER A 6 -25.89 13.29 47.88
N ASP A 7 -25.76 13.16 49.20
CA ASP A 7 -26.68 12.44 50.07
C ASP A 7 -27.67 13.37 50.80
N GLY A 8 -27.63 14.67 50.50
CA GLY A 8 -28.50 15.70 51.10
C GLY A 8 -28.10 16.18 52.50
N ASN A 9 -27.17 15.50 53.17
CA ASN A 9 -26.74 15.84 54.54
C ASN A 9 -25.25 16.20 54.64
N ASN A 10 -24.45 15.85 53.63
CA ASN A 10 -23.03 16.16 53.54
C ASN A 10 -22.69 17.03 52.32
N ALA A 11 -21.50 17.61 52.34
CA ALA A 11 -20.95 18.29 51.17
C ALA A 11 -20.88 17.30 49.99
N PRO A 12 -21.40 17.67 48.81
CA PRO A 12 -21.43 16.78 47.67
C PRO A 12 -20.01 16.43 47.20
N ALA A 13 -19.80 15.16 46.91
CA ALA A 13 -18.55 14.66 46.36
C ALA A 13 -18.54 14.88 44.84
N GLU A 14 -17.41 15.33 44.31
CA GLU A 14 -17.19 15.47 42.88
C GLU A 14 -16.05 14.55 42.45
N ALA A 15 -16.19 13.93 41.28
CA ALA A 15 -15.14 13.17 40.63
C ALA A 15 -15.02 13.58 39.16
N ASP A 16 -13.79 13.74 38.70
CA ASP A 16 -13.49 14.00 37.30
C ASP A 16 -13.34 12.67 36.54
N ILE A 17 -14.04 12.57 35.41
CA ILE A 17 -13.99 11.44 34.47
C ILE A 17 -13.28 11.91 33.21
N THR A 18 -12.17 11.22 32.90
CA THR A 18 -11.47 11.34 31.62
C THR A 18 -11.91 10.20 30.71
N ILE A 19 -12.52 10.53 29.58
CA ILE A 19 -12.84 9.56 28.52
C ILE A 19 -11.77 9.72 27.45
N ALA A 20 -10.99 8.67 27.20
CA ALA A 20 -10.07 8.60 26.07
C ALA A 20 -10.73 7.79 24.96
N VAL A 21 -10.93 8.41 23.79
CA VAL A 21 -11.36 7.70 22.58
C VAL A 21 -10.11 7.21 21.88
N ALA A 22 -9.97 5.89 21.74
CA ALA A 22 -8.89 5.31 20.94
C ALA A 22 -9.26 5.42 19.46
N ASN A 23 -8.36 5.96 18.65
CA ASN A 23 -8.46 5.83 17.20
C ASN A 23 -8.19 4.36 16.84
N VAL A 24 -9.06 3.79 16.03
CA VAL A 24 -8.94 2.43 15.48
C VAL A 24 -8.65 2.55 13.99
N ASN A 25 -8.08 1.51 13.40
CA ASN A 25 -7.95 1.45 11.94
C ASN A 25 -9.31 1.13 11.34
N ASP A 26 -9.91 2.11 10.67
CA ASP A 26 -11.23 2.00 10.05
C ASP A 26 -11.24 2.36 8.57
N LEU A 27 -10.14 2.90 8.02
CA LEU A 27 -10.00 3.21 6.61
C LEU A 27 -9.00 2.28 5.92
N GLN A 28 -9.30 1.92 4.68
CA GLN A 28 -8.38 1.12 3.86
C GLN A 28 -7.30 2.00 3.22
N PRO A 29 -6.10 1.44 2.97
CA PRO A 29 -5.07 2.15 2.20
C PRO A 29 -5.53 2.47 0.78
N VAL A 30 -4.93 3.50 0.19
CA VAL A 30 -5.22 3.94 -1.17
C VAL A 30 -3.91 4.19 -1.89
N PHE A 31 -3.75 3.61 -3.09
CA PHE A 31 -2.60 3.95 -3.93
C PHE A 31 -2.64 5.43 -4.33
N GLU A 32 -1.48 6.09 -4.31
CA GLU A 32 -1.36 7.49 -4.72
C GLU A 32 -1.79 7.72 -6.18
N LYS A 33 -1.75 6.68 -7.01
CA LYS A 33 -2.24 6.67 -8.38
C LYS A 33 -3.05 5.41 -8.65
N ALA A 34 -4.18 5.55 -9.33
CA ALA A 34 -4.95 4.41 -9.82
C ALA A 34 -4.22 3.67 -10.97
N ASN A 35 -3.41 4.39 -11.74
CA ASN A 35 -2.67 3.85 -12.89
C ASN A 35 -1.21 4.33 -12.86
N TYR A 36 -0.29 3.39 -13.04
CA TYR A 36 1.13 3.61 -13.19
C TYR A 36 1.56 3.16 -14.58
N THR A 37 2.49 3.89 -15.19
CA THR A 37 3.07 3.52 -16.48
C THR A 37 4.59 3.58 -16.35
N PHE A 38 5.24 2.47 -16.71
CA PHE A 38 6.69 2.36 -16.78
C PHE A 38 7.08 1.96 -18.20
N THR A 39 8.26 2.39 -18.63
CA THR A 39 8.76 2.09 -19.97
C THR A 39 10.16 1.51 -19.85
N VAL A 40 10.39 0.40 -20.54
CA VAL A 40 11.66 -0.32 -20.57
C VAL A 40 12.06 -0.59 -22.01
N THR A 41 13.36 -0.68 -22.25
CA THR A 41 13.92 -0.94 -23.56
C THR A 41 14.41 -2.39 -23.64
N GLU A 42 14.26 -3.05 -24.79
CA GLU A 42 14.56 -4.49 -24.94
C GLU A 42 16.01 -4.87 -24.59
N ASN A 43 17.00 -4.04 -24.92
CA ASN A 43 18.42 -4.36 -24.70
C ASN A 43 18.96 -3.92 -23.32
N THR A 44 18.12 -3.95 -22.29
CA THR A 44 18.54 -3.59 -20.92
C THR A 44 18.95 -4.86 -20.15
N ASP A 45 19.88 -4.70 -19.21
CA ASP A 45 20.38 -5.77 -18.35
C ASP A 45 19.27 -6.66 -17.76
N CYS A 46 19.61 -7.92 -17.51
CA CYS A 46 18.72 -8.83 -16.78
C CYS A 46 18.43 -8.23 -15.39
N SER A 47 17.16 -8.16 -14.99
CA SER A 47 16.67 -7.48 -13.79
C SER A 47 16.62 -5.94 -13.87
N ILE A 48 15.54 -5.41 -14.43
CA ILE A 48 15.32 -3.96 -14.60
C ILE A 48 14.45 -3.41 -13.46
N ILE A 49 14.89 -2.34 -12.80
CA ILE A 49 14.06 -1.58 -11.87
C ILE A 49 13.09 -0.72 -12.68
N LEU A 50 11.78 -0.97 -12.56
CA LEU A 50 10.75 -0.23 -13.27
C LEU A 50 10.44 1.11 -12.60
N GLY A 51 10.39 1.10 -11.26
CA GLY A 51 9.98 2.23 -10.45
C GLY A 51 9.37 1.77 -9.13
N LYS A 52 8.53 2.59 -8.52
CA LYS A 52 7.80 2.23 -7.30
C LYS A 52 6.33 2.60 -7.38
N VAL A 53 5.51 1.80 -6.72
CA VAL A 53 4.13 2.16 -6.36
C VAL A 53 4.10 2.62 -4.91
N SER A 54 3.16 3.50 -4.57
CA SER A 54 3.00 4.03 -3.22
C SER A 54 1.52 4.02 -2.84
N ALA A 55 1.23 3.59 -1.62
CA ALA A 55 -0.09 3.62 -1.02
C ALA A 55 0.00 4.33 0.34
N LEU A 56 -1.09 5.01 0.68
CA LEU A 56 -1.24 5.77 1.91
C LEU A 56 -2.53 5.34 2.59
N ASP A 57 -2.46 5.19 3.90
CA ASP A 57 -3.62 4.94 4.73
C ASP A 57 -4.13 6.28 5.29
N PRO A 58 -5.38 6.66 4.96
CA PRO A 58 -5.94 7.97 5.29
C PRO A 58 -6.42 8.08 6.75
N ASP A 59 -6.25 7.05 7.57
CA ASP A 59 -6.49 7.11 9.00
C ASP A 59 -5.75 8.28 9.68
N LEU A 60 -6.30 8.74 10.80
CA LEU A 60 -5.63 9.74 11.63
C LEU A 60 -4.59 9.09 12.55
N PRO A 61 -3.52 9.82 12.95
CA PRO A 61 -2.59 9.31 13.94
C PRO A 61 -3.30 8.83 15.22
N PRO A 62 -2.85 7.74 15.86
CA PRO A 62 -1.65 6.95 15.56
C PRO A 62 -1.87 5.82 14.55
N THR A 63 -3.06 5.68 13.96
CA THR A 63 -3.38 4.57 13.04
C THR A 63 -3.03 4.87 11.59
N ALA A 64 -2.63 6.11 11.26
CA ALA A 64 -2.12 6.45 9.93
C ALA A 64 -0.93 5.57 9.48
N ASN A 65 -1.00 5.05 8.26
CA ASN A 65 0.08 4.31 7.58
C ASN A 65 0.65 3.14 8.39
N GLN A 66 -0.21 2.29 8.98
CA GLN A 66 0.19 1.16 9.83
C GLN A 66 1.03 0.10 9.08
N ASN A 67 2.29 0.38 8.75
CA ASN A 67 3.20 -0.59 8.13
C ASN A 67 2.60 -1.27 6.87
N ILE A 68 2.31 -0.45 5.85
CA ILE A 68 1.79 -0.90 4.57
C ILE A 68 2.79 -1.85 3.90
N LEU A 69 2.30 -3.05 3.54
CA LEU A 69 3.06 -4.05 2.81
C LEU A 69 2.54 -4.24 1.38
N TYR A 70 3.46 -4.28 0.42
CA TYR A 70 3.16 -4.47 -1.00
C TYR A 70 3.40 -5.90 -1.44
N TYR A 71 2.53 -6.40 -2.32
CA TYR A 71 2.64 -7.77 -2.82
C TYR A 71 2.04 -7.93 -4.23
N LEU A 72 2.42 -9.03 -4.88
CA LEU A 72 1.97 -9.43 -6.22
C LEU A 72 1.38 -10.85 -6.16
N SER A 73 0.58 -11.21 -7.15
CA SER A 73 0.09 -12.57 -7.28
C SER A 73 1.22 -13.56 -7.63
N PRO A 74 1.06 -14.87 -7.32
CA PRO A 74 2.05 -15.88 -7.68
C PRO A 74 2.38 -15.92 -9.19
N ALA A 75 1.40 -15.60 -10.05
CA ALA A 75 1.59 -15.54 -11.49
C ALA A 75 2.50 -14.37 -11.92
N GLU A 76 2.30 -13.19 -11.33
CA GLU A 76 3.12 -12.00 -11.60
C GLU A 76 4.53 -12.16 -11.05
N LEU A 77 4.69 -12.82 -9.90
CA LEU A 77 5.99 -13.08 -9.28
C LEU A 77 6.94 -13.94 -10.13
N ARG A 78 6.44 -14.59 -11.19
CA ARG A 78 7.25 -15.31 -12.18
C ARG A 78 8.17 -14.36 -12.96
N ASN A 79 7.65 -13.20 -13.33
CA ASN A 79 8.33 -12.23 -14.20
C ASN A 79 8.65 -10.92 -13.48
N PHE A 80 8.13 -10.71 -12.28
CA PHE A 80 8.32 -9.48 -11.51
C PHE A 80 8.61 -9.79 -10.04
N SER A 81 9.14 -8.79 -9.35
CA SER A 81 9.23 -8.72 -7.90
C SER A 81 8.81 -7.34 -7.45
N ILE A 82 8.21 -7.28 -6.27
CA ILE A 82 7.96 -6.03 -5.55
C ILE A 82 8.68 -6.09 -4.21
N ASN A 83 9.31 -4.99 -3.81
CA ASN A 83 9.78 -4.84 -2.43
C ASN A 83 8.57 -4.57 -1.53
N ASP A 84 8.41 -5.40 -0.52
CA ASP A 84 7.25 -5.39 0.38
C ASP A 84 7.10 -4.10 1.18
N ARG A 85 8.18 -3.34 1.42
CA ARG A 85 8.13 -2.09 2.20
C ARG A 85 8.22 -0.83 1.37
N SER A 86 9.03 -0.85 0.30
CA SER A 86 9.26 0.35 -0.52
C SER A 86 8.33 0.45 -1.74
N GLY A 87 7.61 -0.63 -2.06
CA GLY A 87 6.78 -0.71 -3.27
C GLY A 87 7.59 -0.72 -4.57
N GLN A 88 8.91 -0.89 -4.51
CA GLN A 88 9.77 -0.92 -5.69
C GLN A 88 9.46 -2.15 -6.54
N LEU A 89 9.07 -1.92 -7.79
CA LEU A 89 8.85 -2.95 -8.80
C LEU A 89 10.12 -3.18 -9.61
N THR A 90 10.50 -4.44 -9.71
CA THR A 90 11.61 -4.93 -10.52
C THR A 90 11.09 -6.02 -11.44
N MET A 91 11.39 -5.93 -12.73
CA MET A 91 11.14 -6.99 -13.69
C MET A 91 12.28 -8.00 -13.63
N LYS A 92 11.96 -9.29 -13.58
CA LYS A 92 12.90 -10.41 -13.53
C LYS A 92 13.20 -10.90 -14.93
N GLY A 93 14.44 -11.36 -15.12
CA GLY A 93 14.89 -11.89 -16.40
C GLY A 93 15.46 -10.82 -17.31
N CYS A 94 16.13 -11.28 -18.36
CA CYS A 94 16.49 -10.46 -19.50
C CYS A 94 15.24 -10.39 -20.38
N LEU A 95 14.95 -9.22 -20.95
CA LEU A 95 13.93 -9.10 -21.99
C LEU A 95 14.39 -9.96 -23.16
N ASP A 96 13.85 -11.17 -23.30
CA ASP A 96 13.99 -11.91 -24.54
C ASP A 96 13.00 -11.38 -25.57
N ARG A 97 13.38 -11.53 -26.83
CA ARG A 97 12.70 -10.94 -27.98
C ARG A 97 11.21 -11.32 -28.03
N GLU A 98 10.85 -12.48 -27.49
CA GLU A 98 9.46 -12.95 -27.40
C GLU A 98 8.57 -12.11 -26.46
N ALA A 99 9.13 -11.48 -25.42
CA ALA A 99 8.39 -10.55 -24.56
C ALA A 99 8.19 -9.17 -25.22
N ALA A 100 9.16 -8.71 -26.03
CA ALA A 100 9.05 -7.48 -26.82
C ALA A 100 7.92 -7.54 -27.85
N LEU A 101 7.67 -8.72 -28.44
CA LEU A 101 6.54 -8.94 -29.36
C LEU A 101 5.15 -8.71 -28.71
N ARG A 102 5.05 -8.69 -27.38
CA ARG A 102 3.79 -8.40 -26.68
C ARG A 102 3.54 -6.90 -26.46
N GLY A 103 4.57 -6.06 -26.58
CA GLY A 103 4.50 -4.59 -26.52
C GLY A 103 4.11 -3.96 -25.17
N THR A 104 3.24 -4.60 -24.38
CA THR A 104 2.82 -4.10 -23.07
C THR A 104 2.47 -5.25 -22.13
N MET A 105 2.93 -5.15 -20.88
CA MET A 105 2.55 -6.05 -19.78
C MET A 105 1.72 -5.28 -18.75
N THR A 106 0.75 -5.94 -18.13
CA THR A 106 -0.10 -5.34 -17.09
C THR A 106 0.08 -6.08 -15.77
N LEU A 107 0.22 -5.32 -14.68
CA LEU A 107 0.32 -5.83 -13.31
C LEU A 107 -0.73 -5.16 -12.42
N TYR A 108 -1.11 -5.88 -11.37
CA TYR A 108 -2.09 -5.45 -10.37
C TYR A 108 -1.42 -5.50 -8.99
N PRO A 109 -0.58 -4.50 -8.65
CA PRO A 109 0.02 -4.41 -7.32
C PRO A 109 -1.07 -4.33 -6.25
N ARG A 110 -0.78 -4.94 -5.11
CA ARG A 110 -1.64 -4.90 -3.92
C ARG A 110 -0.87 -4.30 -2.75
N ALA A 111 -1.58 -3.64 -1.86
CA ALA A 111 -1.06 -3.06 -0.64
C ALA A 111 -2.01 -3.41 0.51
N ASN A 112 -1.48 -3.74 1.69
CA ASN A 112 -2.26 -4.04 2.88
C ASN A 112 -1.60 -3.41 4.11
N ASP A 113 -2.38 -2.83 4.99
CA ASP A 113 -1.89 -2.24 6.24
C ASP A 113 -1.70 -3.30 7.35
N GLU A 114 -1.39 -2.85 8.57
CA GLU A 114 -1.15 -3.65 9.77
C GLU A 114 -0.15 -4.80 9.55
N GLY A 115 0.79 -4.64 8.61
CA GLY A 115 1.73 -5.69 8.24
C GLY A 115 1.09 -6.89 7.54
N GLY A 116 0.06 -6.68 6.72
CA GLY A 116 -0.59 -7.75 5.96
C GLY A 116 -1.80 -8.38 6.65
N LYS A 117 -2.35 -7.72 7.68
CA LYS A 117 -3.43 -8.25 8.52
C LYS A 117 -4.69 -7.41 8.55
N GLY A 118 -4.63 -6.18 8.08
CA GLY A 118 -5.78 -5.29 8.08
C GLY A 118 -6.37 -5.16 6.69
N HIS A 119 -6.65 -3.93 6.26
CA HIS A 119 -7.39 -3.62 5.06
C HIS A 119 -6.51 -3.67 3.81
N ASP A 120 -7.05 -4.28 2.75
CA ASP A 120 -6.46 -4.22 1.42
C ASP A 120 -6.79 -2.89 0.75
N ALA A 121 -5.80 -2.36 0.03
CA ALA A 121 -5.97 -1.14 -0.71
C ALA A 121 -6.90 -1.29 -1.91
N ASP A 122 -7.48 -0.17 -2.34
CA ASP A 122 -8.19 -0.14 -3.63
C ASP A 122 -7.25 -0.57 -4.77
N PRO A 123 -7.73 -1.33 -5.78
CA PRO A 123 -6.86 -1.82 -6.84
C PRO A 123 -6.18 -0.69 -7.64
N ALA A 124 -4.88 -0.84 -7.88
CA ALA A 124 -4.15 -0.05 -8.85
C ALA A 124 -3.68 -0.93 -10.02
N THR A 125 -3.46 -0.29 -11.17
CA THR A 125 -2.93 -0.97 -12.38
C THR A 125 -1.56 -0.41 -12.73
N VAL A 126 -0.64 -1.28 -13.14
CA VAL A 126 0.67 -0.90 -13.66
C VAL A 126 0.79 -1.41 -15.09
N GLN A 127 1.04 -0.50 -16.04
CA GLN A 127 1.40 -0.83 -17.41
C GLN A 127 2.90 -0.73 -17.60
N VAL A 128 3.52 -1.79 -18.10
CA VAL A 128 4.94 -1.83 -18.47
C VAL A 128 5.01 -1.88 -19.98
N ILE A 129 5.44 -0.79 -20.59
CA ILE A 129 5.60 -0.63 -22.03
C ILE A 129 7.01 -1.05 -22.41
N ILE A 130 7.13 -1.96 -23.36
CA ILE A 130 8.42 -2.45 -23.86
C ILE A 130 8.68 -1.78 -25.21
N ASN A 131 9.74 -0.99 -25.29
CA ASN A 131 10.20 -0.39 -26.52
C ASN A 131 11.19 -1.33 -27.22
N ASP A 132 10.83 -1.74 -28.45
CA ASP A 132 11.70 -2.44 -29.39
C ASP A 132 12.76 -1.46 -29.94
N LEU A 133 14.02 -1.90 -29.99
CA LEU A 133 15.10 -1.19 -30.67
C LEU A 133 15.28 -1.82 -32.05
N ASN A 134 14.72 -1.17 -33.07
CA ASN A 134 14.90 -1.53 -34.49
C ASN A 134 16.38 -1.61 -34.90
#